data_AF-A0AAV9DWN8-F1
#
_entry.id   AF-A0AAV9DWN8-F1
#
_cell.length_a   1.000
_cell.length_b   1.000
_cell.length_c   1.000
_cell.angle_alpha   90.00
_cell.angle_beta   90.00
_cell.angle_gamma   90.00
#
_symmetry.space_group_name_H-M   'P 1'
#
loop_
_entity.id
_entity.type
_entity.pdbx_description
1 polymer ?
#
loop_
_entity_poly.entity_id
_entity_poly.type
_entity_poly.pdbx_seq_one_letter_code
_entity_poly.pdbx_strand_id
1 'polypeptide(L)'
;MVVAGDFNTLLDSTDKRGGAPFQSTPAVLEFRRWKDNNGLCLLISKGPKYTWCNNKLGNARTWELLDRAFANSAWISQLPSTTIEVLPHSYSDHAPLLLITELLSPEGRKPFRFERFWFAYPELYEIVDRN
;
A
#
# COMPACT_ATOMS: atom_id res chain seq x y z
N MET A 1 9.44 14.39 -0.12
CA MET A 1 8.89 13.53 0.95
C MET A 1 7.79 12.67 0.36
N VAL A 2 7.72 11.41 0.78
CA VAL A 2 6.59 10.51 0.56
C VAL A 2 5.96 10.19 1.92
N VAL A 3 4.64 10.13 1.96
CA VAL A 3 3.85 9.64 3.09
C VAL A 3 2.99 8.50 2.58
N ALA A 4 3.17 7.31 3.13
CA ALA A 4 2.45 6.12 2.69
C ALA A 4 2.02 5.25 3.87
N GLY A 5 0.89 4.57 3.73
CA GLY A 5 0.36 3.66 4.74
C GLY A 5 -1.16 3.58 4.70
N ASP A 6 -1.71 2.97 5.74
CA ASP A 6 -3.14 2.90 6.00
C ASP A 6 -3.64 4.21 6.63
N PHE A 7 -4.52 4.91 5.93
CA PHE A 7 -5.13 6.15 6.44
C PHE A 7 -6.51 5.92 7.08
N ASN A 8 -7.06 4.70 7.01
CA ASN A 8 -8.41 4.35 7.47
C ASN A 8 -9.50 5.35 7.02
N THR A 9 -9.32 5.97 5.85
CA THR A 9 -10.18 7.05 5.36
C THR A 9 -10.38 6.94 3.85
N LEU A 10 -11.63 7.03 3.42
CA LEU A 10 -12.01 7.13 2.02
C LEU A 10 -11.85 8.59 1.53
N LEU A 11 -11.37 8.80 0.31
CA LEU A 11 -11.35 10.12 -0.32
C LEU A 11 -12.64 10.39 -1.08
N ASP A 12 -13.23 9.40 -1.76
CA ASP A 12 -14.47 9.57 -2.51
C ASP A 12 -15.28 8.27 -2.64
N SER A 13 -16.43 8.35 -3.32
CA SER A 13 -17.33 7.20 -3.50
C SER A 13 -16.73 6.07 -4.32
N THR A 14 -15.72 6.33 -5.14
CA THR A 14 -15.06 5.33 -5.97
C THR A 14 -14.08 4.46 -5.17
N ASP A 15 -13.68 4.92 -3.98
CA ASP A 15 -12.81 4.20 -3.05
C ASP A 15 -13.52 3.04 -2.35
N LYS A 16 -14.83 2.87 -2.56
CA LYS A 16 -15.63 1.84 -1.89
C LYS A 16 -16.44 1.01 -2.88
N ARG A 17 -16.57 -0.27 -2.59
CA ARG A 17 -17.52 -1.18 -3.27
C ARG A 17 -18.19 -2.11 -2.26
N GLY A 18 -19.52 -2.14 -2.29
CA GLY A 18 -20.33 -2.91 -1.34
C GLY A 18 -20.49 -2.21 0.01
N GLY A 19 -21.26 -2.82 0.90
CA GLY A 19 -21.62 -2.23 2.19
C GLY A 19 -22.49 -0.98 2.06
N ALA A 20 -22.47 -0.13 3.09
CA ALA A 20 -23.22 1.13 3.08
C ALA A 20 -22.66 2.12 2.04
N PRO A 21 -23.49 2.99 1.43
CA PRO A 21 -23.03 4.01 0.51
C PRO A 21 -21.99 4.93 1.15
N PHE A 22 -21.03 5.40 0.35
CA PHE A 22 -20.07 6.42 0.77
C PHE A 22 -20.79 7.68 1.26
N GLN A 23 -20.27 8.27 2.33
CA GLN A 23 -20.72 9.55 2.86
C GLN A 23 -19.52 10.48 3.02
N SER A 24 -19.67 11.73 2.58
CA SER A 24 -18.64 12.76 2.76
C SER A 24 -18.71 13.30 4.18
N THR A 25 -18.16 12.56 5.14
CA THR A 25 -18.15 12.93 6.56
C THR A 25 -17.15 14.08 6.83
N PRO A 26 -17.23 14.75 7.99
CA PRO A 26 -16.22 15.74 8.40
C PRO A 26 -14.79 15.19 8.39
N ALA A 27 -14.58 13.92 8.77
CA ALA A 27 -13.26 13.29 8.74
C ALA A 27 -12.70 13.16 7.30
N VAL A 28 -13.55 12.83 6.32
CA VAL A 28 -13.15 12.81 4.90
C VAL A 28 -12.72 14.20 4.43
N LEU A 29 -13.47 15.24 4.83
CA LEU A 29 -13.14 16.63 4.49
C LEU A 29 -11.83 17.08 5.14
N GLU A 30 -11.61 16.70 6.40
CA GLU A 30 -10.37 16.99 7.13
C GLU A 30 -9.17 16.30 6.48
N PHE A 31 -9.30 15.04 6.08
CA PHE A 31 -8.24 14.31 5.40
C PHE A 31 -7.88 14.94 4.04
N ARG A 32 -8.89 15.36 3.26
CA ARG A 32 -8.65 16.11 2.01
C ARG A 32 -7.92 17.43 2.27
N ARG A 33 -8.33 18.19 3.29
CA ARG A 33 -7.66 19.44 3.68
C ARG A 33 -6.23 19.20 4.16
N TRP A 34 -5.99 18.15 4.93
CA TRP A 34 -4.64 17.78 5.37
C TRP A 34 -3.73 17.52 4.16
N LYS A 35 -4.20 16.74 3.18
CA LYS A 35 -3.50 16.51 1.90
C LYS A 35 -3.18 17.84 1.20
N ASP A 36 -4.19 18.70 1.04
CA ASP A 36 -4.06 19.96 0.29
C ASP A 36 -3.13 20.96 0.99
N ASN A 37 -3.29 21.15 2.30
CA ASN A 37 -2.50 22.08 3.10
C ASN A 37 -1.00 21.70 3.14
N ASN A 38 -0.69 20.42 2.93
CA ASN A 38 0.69 19.92 2.88
C ASN A 38 1.24 19.80 1.45
N GLY A 39 0.48 20.22 0.42
CA GLY A 39 0.90 20.13 -0.98
C GLY A 39 1.18 18.70 -1.42
N LEU A 40 0.41 17.73 -0.91
CA LEU A 40 0.57 16.31 -1.16
C LEU A 40 -0.28 15.86 -2.35
N CYS A 41 0.37 15.25 -3.34
CA CYS A 41 -0.26 14.66 -4.50
C CYS A 41 -0.34 13.14 -4.34
N LEU A 42 -1.47 12.54 -4.70
CA LEU A 42 -1.62 11.08 -4.71
C LEU A 42 -0.70 10.47 -5.78
N LEU A 43 0.11 9.48 -5.39
CA LEU A 43 0.91 8.71 -6.34
C LEU A 43 0.03 7.70 -7.09
N ILE A 44 0.30 7.53 -8.38
CA ILE A 44 -0.43 6.57 -9.22
C ILE A 44 -0.06 5.15 -8.79
N SER A 45 -1.09 4.32 -8.57
CA SER A 45 -0.95 2.91 -8.28
C SER A 45 -1.32 2.03 -9.48
N LYS A 46 -0.66 0.86 -9.57
CA LYS A 46 -0.99 -0.26 -10.46
C LYS A 46 -1.40 -1.47 -9.62
N GLY A 47 -2.15 -2.40 -10.21
CA GLY A 47 -2.64 -3.60 -9.54
C GLY A 47 -4.10 -3.48 -9.09
N PRO A 48 -4.53 -4.25 -8.07
CA PRO A 48 -5.89 -4.17 -7.53
C PRO A 48 -6.25 -2.76 -7.07
N LYS A 49 -7.48 -2.33 -7.38
CA LYS A 49 -7.98 -0.99 -7.03
C LYS A 49 -8.17 -0.81 -5.52
N TYR A 50 -8.61 -1.84 -4.82
CA TYR A 50 -8.93 -1.78 -3.39
C TYR A 50 -7.81 -2.45 -2.61
N THR A 51 -7.42 -1.84 -1.49
CA THR A 51 -6.37 -2.36 -0.63
C THR A 51 -6.93 -3.08 0.58
N TRP A 52 -8.21 -2.90 0.92
CA TRP A 52 -8.83 -3.56 2.06
C TRP A 52 -10.08 -4.35 1.67
N CYS A 53 -10.30 -5.48 2.34
CA CYS A 53 -11.52 -6.28 2.24
C CYS A 53 -11.94 -6.84 3.60
N ASN A 54 -13.23 -6.74 3.93
CA ASN A 54 -13.78 -7.35 5.14
C ASN A 54 -13.82 -8.89 5.12
N ASN A 55 -13.35 -9.53 4.06
CA ASN A 55 -13.29 -10.98 3.84
C ASN A 55 -14.63 -11.74 3.95
N LYS A 56 -15.77 -11.03 3.95
CA LYS A 56 -17.11 -11.66 3.92
C LYS A 56 -17.45 -12.18 2.53
N LEU A 57 -18.48 -13.01 2.42
CA LEU A 57 -18.97 -13.59 1.16
C LEU A 57 -20.19 -12.84 0.62
N GLY A 58 -20.41 -12.91 -0.69
CA GLY A 58 -21.59 -12.38 -1.36
C GLY A 58 -21.84 -10.89 -1.12
N ASN A 59 -23.10 -10.52 -0.89
CA ASN A 59 -23.53 -9.13 -0.68
C ASN A 59 -23.00 -8.49 0.60
N ALA A 60 -22.50 -9.29 1.56
CA ALA A 60 -21.88 -8.78 2.77
C ALA A 60 -20.41 -8.35 2.55
N ARG A 61 -19.82 -8.67 1.39
CA ARG A 61 -18.45 -8.30 1.06
C ARG A 61 -18.32 -6.81 0.79
N THR A 62 -17.34 -6.19 1.43
CA THR A 62 -17.00 -4.77 1.27
C THR A 62 -15.53 -4.66 0.92
N TRP A 63 -15.24 -3.85 -0.09
CA TRP A 63 -13.91 -3.48 -0.52
C TRP A 63 -13.71 -1.99 -0.35
N GLU A 64 -12.56 -1.60 0.18
CA GLU A 64 -12.19 -0.21 0.39
C GLU A 64 -10.75 0.03 -0.06
N LEU A 65 -10.48 1.21 -0.60
CA LEU A 65 -9.12 1.70 -0.79
C LEU A 65 -8.81 2.55 0.44
N LEU A 66 -7.96 2.04 1.34
CA LEU A 66 -7.60 2.70 2.61
C LEU A 66 -6.10 3.04 2.66
N ASP A 67 -5.28 2.19 2.04
CA ASP A 67 -3.84 2.36 1.93
C ASP A 67 -3.51 3.22 0.71
N ARG A 68 -2.71 4.27 0.91
CA ARG A 68 -2.28 5.19 -0.18
C ARG A 68 -0.83 5.59 0.02
N ALA A 69 -0.26 6.17 -1.04
CA ALA A 69 0.98 6.92 -0.95
C ALA A 69 0.81 8.30 -1.59
N PHE A 70 1.27 9.33 -0.89
CA PHE A 70 1.29 10.70 -1.36
C PHE A 70 2.72 11.24 -1.40
N ALA A 71 2.99 12.13 -2.35
CA ALA A 71 4.28 12.78 -2.48
C ALA A 71 4.11 14.30 -2.63
N ASN A 72 5.03 15.06 -2.06
CA ASN A 72 5.08 16.50 -2.32
C ASN A 72 5.77 16.80 -3.67
N SER A 73 5.60 18.02 -4.17
CA SER A 73 6.16 18.47 -5.45
C SER A 73 7.67 18.24 -5.55
N ALA A 74 8.42 18.53 -4.49
CA ALA A 74 9.87 18.34 -4.45
C ALA A 74 10.29 16.89 -4.72
N TRP A 75 9.54 15.89 -4.21
CA TRP A 75 9.80 14.48 -4.50
C TRP A 75 9.49 14.13 -5.95
N ILE A 76 8.32 14.55 -6.43
CA ILE A 76 7.87 14.27 -7.80
C ILE A 76 8.85 14.85 -8.82
N SER A 77 9.41 16.04 -8.55
CA SER A 77 10.43 16.65 -9.41
C SER A 77 11.76 15.88 -9.40
N GLN A 78 12.14 15.25 -8.28
CA GLN A 78 13.38 14.48 -8.16
C GLN A 78 13.25 13.06 -8.73
N LEU A 79 12.09 12.43 -8.56
CA LEU A 79 11.82 11.04 -8.93
C LEU A 79 10.47 10.94 -9.68
N PRO A 80 10.38 11.47 -10.91
CA PRO A 80 9.12 11.56 -11.65
C PRO A 80 8.54 10.20 -12.02
N SER A 81 9.37 9.16 -12.12
CA SER A 81 8.96 7.76 -12.35
C SER A 81 8.49 7.04 -11.08
N THR A 82 8.34 7.74 -9.95
CA THR A 82 7.83 7.11 -8.72
C THR A 82 6.42 6.56 -8.95
N THR A 83 6.23 5.27 -8.71
CA THR A 83 4.92 4.60 -8.83
C THR A 83 4.66 3.68 -7.64
N ILE A 84 3.39 3.33 -7.45
CA ILE A 84 2.97 2.33 -6.46
C ILE A 84 2.51 1.07 -7.18
N GLU A 85 2.91 -0.09 -6.68
CA GLU A 85 2.31 -1.36 -7.04
C GLU A 85 1.56 -1.93 -5.84
N VAL A 86 0.26 -2.22 -6.00
CA VAL A 86 -0.56 -2.90 -5.01
C VAL A 86 -0.35 -4.40 -5.20
N LEU A 87 0.24 -5.06 -4.21
CA LEU A 87 0.57 -6.48 -4.30
C LEU A 87 -0.65 -7.34 -3.93
N PRO A 88 -0.86 -8.48 -4.62
CA PRO A 88 -1.86 -9.46 -4.21
C PRO A 88 -1.61 -9.94 -2.78
N HIS A 89 -2.68 -10.30 -2.10
CA HIS A 89 -2.61 -10.74 -0.72
C HIS A 89 -3.57 -11.89 -0.44
N SER A 90 -3.16 -12.77 0.48
CA SER A 90 -3.90 -13.98 0.83
C SER A 90 -4.17 -14.17 2.32
N TYR A 91 -3.53 -13.41 3.22
CA TYR A 91 -3.50 -13.76 4.66
C TYR A 91 -3.90 -12.65 5.65
N SER A 92 -4.26 -11.48 5.17
CA SER A 92 -4.81 -10.37 5.94
C SER A 92 -5.88 -9.68 5.09
N ASP A 93 -6.56 -8.74 5.70
CA ASP A 93 -7.55 -7.89 5.05
C ASP A 93 -6.94 -6.74 4.24
N HIS A 94 -5.64 -6.42 4.40
CA HIS A 94 -4.94 -5.35 3.68
C HIS A 94 -3.94 -5.87 2.62
N ALA A 95 -3.94 -5.26 1.43
CA ALA A 95 -2.98 -5.50 0.36
C ALA A 95 -1.75 -4.60 0.53
N PRO A 96 -0.52 -5.15 0.51
CA PRO A 96 0.69 -4.37 0.64
C PRO A 96 0.90 -3.37 -0.51
N LEU A 97 1.48 -2.20 -0.19
CA LEU A 97 1.93 -1.21 -1.17
C LEU A 97 3.44 -1.29 -1.38
N LEU A 98 3.87 -1.50 -2.62
CA LEU A 98 5.26 -1.42 -3.03
C LEU A 98 5.53 -0.05 -3.68
N LEU A 99 6.35 0.78 -3.02
CA LEU A 99 6.85 2.04 -3.58
C LEU A 99 8.03 1.75 -4.50
N ILE A 100 7.87 2.04 -5.78
CA ILE A 100 8.91 1.87 -6.80
C ILE A 100 9.43 3.25 -7.17
N THR A 101 10.70 3.49 -6.86
CA THR A 101 11.44 4.67 -7.30
C THR A 101 12.48 4.20 -8.32
N GLU A 102 12.35 4.60 -9.58
CA GLU A 102 13.42 4.40 -10.55
C GLU A 102 14.54 5.41 -10.29
N LEU A 103 15.41 5.11 -9.35
CA LEU A 103 16.80 5.51 -9.49
C LEU A 103 17.42 4.45 -10.39
N LEU A 104 17.90 4.85 -11.58
CA LEU A 104 18.88 4.04 -12.30
C LEU A 104 20.02 3.77 -11.32
N SER A 105 20.01 2.61 -10.67
CA SER A 105 21.10 2.13 -9.86
C SER A 105 21.57 0.83 -10.47
N PRO A 106 22.89 0.67 -10.70
CA PRO A 106 23.43 -0.54 -11.29
C PRO A 106 23.02 -1.71 -10.42
N GLU A 107 22.79 -2.87 -11.02
CA GLU A 107 22.58 -4.13 -10.32
C GLU A 107 23.78 -4.43 -9.39
N GLY A 108 23.75 -3.86 -8.18
CA GLY A 108 24.69 -4.17 -7.13
C GLY A 108 24.35 -5.53 -6.53
N ARG A 109 25.35 -6.22 -5.99
CA ARG A 109 25.14 -7.47 -5.23
C ARG A 109 24.16 -7.19 -4.10
N LYS A 110 22.96 -7.76 -4.18
CA LYS A 110 21.97 -7.70 -3.09
C LYS A 110 22.53 -8.50 -1.90
N PRO A 111 22.61 -7.92 -0.69
CA PRO A 111 23.02 -8.68 0.48
C PRO A 111 21.97 -9.75 0.79
N PHE A 112 22.42 -10.93 1.20
CA PHE A 112 21.55 -11.97 1.73
C PHE A 112 20.84 -11.42 2.98
N ARG A 113 19.51 -11.54 3.01
CA ARG A 113 18.67 -11.18 4.17
C ARG A 113 17.95 -12.42 4.64
N PHE A 114 17.85 -12.57 5.95
CA PHE A 114 17.27 -13.72 6.63
C PHE A 114 16.37 -13.23 7.75
N GLU A 115 15.14 -13.76 7.82
CA GLU A 115 14.20 -13.38 8.87
C GLU A 115 14.42 -14.20 10.13
N ARG A 116 14.58 -13.54 11.29
CA ARG A 116 14.88 -14.22 12.57
C ARG A 116 13.81 -15.26 12.96
N PHE A 117 12.56 -15.05 12.53
CA PHE A 117 11.46 -15.99 12.80
C PHE A 117 11.69 -17.38 12.20
N TRP A 118 12.49 -17.50 11.14
CA TRP A 118 12.79 -18.80 10.53
C TRP A 118 13.53 -19.75 11.49
N PHE A 119 14.26 -19.24 12.49
CA PHE A 119 14.85 -20.09 13.55
C PHE A 119 13.82 -20.80 14.44
N ALA A 120 12.55 -20.40 14.39
CA ALA A 120 11.48 -21.08 15.10
C ALA A 120 11.06 -22.41 14.44
N TYR A 121 11.53 -22.69 13.22
CA TYR A 121 11.25 -23.93 12.49
C TYR A 121 12.46 -24.87 12.56
N PRO A 122 12.37 -26.00 13.27
CA PRO A 122 13.44 -26.99 13.34
C PRO A 122 13.94 -27.47 11.96
N GLU A 123 13.05 -27.49 10.96
CA GLU A 123 13.30 -27.95 9.60
C GLU A 123 14.20 -26.99 8.80
N LEU A 124 14.43 -25.78 9.29
CA LEU A 124 15.29 -24.78 8.65
C LEU A 124 16.69 -25.33 8.36
N TYR A 125 17.28 -26.04 9.32
CA TYR A 125 18.65 -26.54 9.20
C TYR A 125 18.78 -27.57 8.07
N GLU A 126 17.76 -28.42 7.88
CA GLU A 126 17.74 -29.39 6.77
C GLU A 126 17.65 -28.75 5.39
N ILE A 127 16.99 -27.58 5.29
CA ILE A 127 16.86 -26.83 4.05
C ILE A 127 18.16 -26.11 3.69
N VAL A 128 18.88 -25.61 4.71
CA VAL A 128 20.18 -24.95 4.53
C VAL A 128 21.24 -25.97 4.10
N ASP A 129 21.28 -27.15 4.70
CA ASP A 129 22.29 -28.19 4.40
C ASP A 129 22.13 -28.85 3.02
N ARG A 130 21.01 -28.62 2.31
CA ARG A 130 20.74 -29.18 0.97
C ARG A 130 21.07 -28.23 -0.19
N ASN A 131 21.54 -27.02 0.07
CA ASN A 131 21.98 -26.04 -0.94
C ASN A 131 23.49 -25.79 -0.87
#